data_AF-A0A7K8VQH0-F1
#
_entry.id   AF-A0A7K8VQH0-F1
#
_cell.length_a   1.000
_cell.length_b   1.000
_cell.length_c   1.000
_cell.angle_alpha   90.00
_cell.angle_beta   90.00
_cell.angle_gamma   90.00
#
_symmetry.space_group_name_H-M   'P 1'
#
loop_
_entity.id
_entity.type
_entity.pdbx_description
1 polymer ?
#
loop_
_entity_poly.entity_id
_entity_poly.type
_entity_poly.pdbx_seq_one_letter_code
_entity_poly.pdbx_strand_id
1 'polypeptide(L)'
;EIHIKEPIEKEVNPHLLPGELLLCEASTVYKYIQEDASNRGTCGKLVCTNFKIAFLDDDSASDDNEPQFKNKIVGENDITLQCVDQIYGALQSSTSTKFPDNTFCLFKGILSYEIHDVFKISKEIENKVFIYNGIVHHSQTPKLLKRLFLFSYASAAPNDTDGRNQTVMFDTLEDWRDELERTKGNVKYKAVTTNEGYRVSEKLPLYFVVPICVSEESILKYQGRGIPIWCWSSHNGAALLKMSAFPKEQDDSTSQMQKAFLDGIYKTISKPPYELLKMDDLSSSLPSLQDIQTAYTRFKQLFLIDNSTDFWATDVKWFSLLESTNWLEIIRRVLKKAIEIAECLERQHTNVLLIEESATDLCCVISSLVQVMMDSYSRTKSGFQSLIQKEWVIGGHGFLDRCNHLHKSDKEEAPVFLLLLNCVWQLVQQYPPAFEFTETYLTVLSDSLYVPIFSTFFFNSQHQKDT
;
A
#
# COMPACT_ATOMS: atom_id res chain seq x y z
N GLU A 1 -23.06 -43.78 31.74
CA GLU A 1 -22.11 -44.02 30.63
C GLU A 1 -22.16 -42.80 29.72
N ILE A 2 -21.10 -42.00 29.74
CA ILE A 2 -20.97 -40.82 28.87
C ILE A 2 -20.38 -41.36 27.57
N HIS A 3 -21.17 -41.34 26.50
CA HIS A 3 -20.73 -41.72 25.17
C HIS A 3 -19.74 -40.66 24.67
N ILE A 4 -18.45 -40.95 24.80
CA ILE A 4 -17.40 -40.23 24.09
C ILE A 4 -17.50 -40.70 22.64
N LYS A 5 -17.99 -39.83 21.74
CA LYS A 5 -17.84 -40.04 20.30
C LYS A 5 -16.35 -39.88 19.99
N GLU A 6 -15.72 -40.92 19.47
CA GLU A 6 -14.42 -40.81 18.83
C GLU A 6 -14.52 -39.82 17.65
N PRO A 7 -13.58 -38.87 17.50
CA PRO A 7 -13.56 -37.99 16.35
C PRO A 7 -13.20 -38.82 15.12
N ILE A 8 -14.12 -38.85 14.16
CA ILE A 8 -13.84 -39.40 12.83
C ILE A 8 -12.91 -38.38 12.16
N GLU A 9 -11.61 -38.71 12.06
CA GLU A 9 -10.63 -37.95 11.29
C GLU A 9 -11.06 -37.93 9.81
N LYS A 10 -11.87 -36.94 9.42
CA LYS A 10 -11.92 -36.51 8.03
C LYS A 10 -10.68 -35.66 7.82
N GLU A 11 -9.73 -36.12 7.01
CA GLU A 11 -8.59 -35.31 6.56
C GLU A 11 -9.11 -34.10 5.75
N VAL A 12 -9.36 -32.98 6.43
CA VAL A 12 -9.58 -31.69 5.78
C VAL A 12 -8.21 -31.16 5.40
N ASN A 13 -7.90 -31.19 4.10
CA ASN A 13 -6.68 -30.61 3.55
C ASN A 13 -6.94 -29.17 3.09
N PRO A 14 -6.00 -28.23 3.36
CA PRO A 14 -6.16 -26.85 2.94
C PRO A 14 -6.17 -26.76 1.41
N HIS A 15 -6.95 -25.81 0.87
CA HIS A 15 -6.84 -25.45 -0.54
C HIS A 15 -5.52 -24.69 -0.76
N LEU A 16 -4.61 -25.29 -1.52
CA LEU A 16 -3.30 -24.75 -1.85
C LEU A 16 -3.29 -24.11 -3.24
N LEU A 17 -2.72 -22.90 -3.32
CA LEU A 17 -2.44 -22.23 -4.58
C LEU A 17 -1.23 -22.86 -5.31
N PRO A 18 -1.09 -22.65 -6.63
CA PRO A 18 0.13 -23.03 -7.35
C PRO A 18 1.40 -22.50 -6.68
N GLY A 19 2.36 -23.40 -6.39
CA GLY A 19 3.61 -23.07 -5.72
C GLY A 19 3.50 -22.92 -4.19
N GLU A 20 2.30 -23.09 -3.61
CA GLU A 20 2.08 -23.10 -2.17
C GLU A 20 2.54 -24.40 -1.54
N LEU A 21 3.35 -24.30 -0.49
CA LEU A 21 3.98 -25.41 0.20
C LEU A 21 3.61 -25.40 1.68
N LEU A 22 3.19 -26.55 2.19
CA LEU A 22 2.98 -26.77 3.62
C LEU A 22 4.31 -26.67 4.38
N LEU A 23 4.36 -25.81 5.40
CA LEU A 23 5.56 -25.61 6.23
C LEU A 23 5.43 -26.30 7.58
N CYS A 24 4.32 -26.05 8.28
CA CYS A 24 4.02 -26.68 9.55
C CYS A 24 2.51 -26.78 9.78
N GLU A 25 2.11 -27.75 10.59
CA GLU A 25 0.73 -27.98 10.97
C GLU A 25 0.64 -28.35 12.45
N ALA A 26 -0.48 -28.02 13.07
CA ALA A 26 -0.83 -28.43 14.42
C ALA A 26 -2.31 -28.82 14.45
N SER A 27 -2.57 -30.06 14.86
CA SER A 27 -3.92 -30.54 15.14
C SER A 27 -4.35 -30.12 16.56
N THR A 28 -5.67 -30.08 16.80
CA THR A 28 -6.25 -29.78 18.13
C THR A 28 -6.00 -28.34 18.61
N VAL A 29 -6.06 -27.37 17.70
CA VAL A 29 -5.95 -25.94 18.00
C VAL A 29 -7.34 -25.38 18.27
N TYR A 30 -7.45 -24.49 19.25
CA TYR A 30 -8.71 -23.82 19.58
C TYR A 30 -8.69 -22.37 19.08
N LYS A 31 -9.65 -22.02 18.22
CA LYS A 31 -9.91 -20.65 17.77
C LYS A 31 -10.97 -20.03 18.68
N TYR A 32 -10.71 -18.84 19.23
CA TYR A 32 -11.67 -18.12 20.07
C TYR A 32 -12.04 -16.81 19.38
N ILE A 33 -13.33 -16.61 19.14
CA ILE A 33 -13.83 -15.33 18.60
C ILE A 33 -14.02 -14.39 19.78
N GLN A 34 -13.43 -13.19 19.70
CA GLN A 34 -13.35 -12.24 20.82
C GLN A 34 -14.73 -11.67 21.23
N GLU A 35 -15.75 -11.85 20.39
CA GLU A 35 -17.12 -11.36 20.64
C GLU A 35 -17.93 -12.25 21.60
N ASP A 36 -17.55 -13.51 21.81
CA ASP A 36 -18.30 -14.42 22.66
C ASP A 36 -17.79 -14.37 24.11
N ALA A 37 -18.62 -13.79 25.00
CA ALA A 37 -18.46 -13.92 26.46
C ALA A 37 -18.52 -15.39 26.94
N SER A 38 -18.91 -16.31 26.05
CA SER A 38 -18.76 -17.74 26.26
C SER A 38 -17.37 -18.16 25.76
N ASN A 39 -16.51 -18.67 26.64
CA ASN A 39 -15.20 -19.27 26.29
C ASN A 39 -15.32 -20.53 25.39
N ARG A 40 -16.25 -20.58 24.44
CA ARG A 40 -16.44 -21.66 23.48
C ARG A 40 -15.44 -21.45 22.34
N GLY A 41 -14.27 -22.07 22.48
CA GLY A 41 -13.32 -22.16 21.39
C GLY A 41 -13.74 -23.24 20.41
N THR A 42 -13.62 -22.96 19.12
CA THR A 42 -13.82 -23.93 18.05
C THR A 42 -12.54 -24.75 17.89
N CYS A 43 -12.62 -26.08 17.92
CA CYS A 43 -11.46 -26.95 17.76
C CYS A 43 -11.22 -27.24 16.28
N GLY A 44 -9.96 -27.27 15.86
CA GLY A 44 -9.62 -27.55 14.48
C GLY A 44 -8.12 -27.72 14.26
N LYS A 45 -7.73 -27.75 12.99
CA LYS A 45 -6.35 -27.87 12.53
C LYS A 45 -5.81 -26.52 12.08
N LEU A 46 -4.68 -26.09 12.64
CA LEU A 46 -3.95 -24.90 12.18
C LEU A 46 -2.86 -25.32 11.22
N VAL A 47 -2.85 -24.72 10.04
CA VAL A 47 -1.90 -24.99 8.97
C VAL A 47 -1.16 -23.71 8.60
N CYS A 48 0.16 -23.78 8.50
CA CYS A 48 1.00 -22.70 8.01
C CYS A 48 1.70 -23.15 6.72
N THR A 49 1.53 -22.37 5.67
CA THR A 49 2.18 -22.54 4.37
C THR A 49 3.18 -21.41 4.13
N ASN A 50 3.91 -21.45 3.02
CA ASN A 50 4.74 -20.33 2.57
C ASN A 50 3.94 -19.10 2.10
N PHE A 51 2.61 -19.14 2.13
CA PHE A 51 1.72 -18.06 1.72
C PHE A 51 0.80 -17.56 2.85
N LYS A 52 0.19 -18.47 3.61
CA LYS A 52 -0.88 -18.16 4.57
C LYS A 52 -0.86 -19.07 5.80
N ILE A 53 -1.58 -18.62 6.82
CA ILE A 53 -2.01 -19.41 7.98
C ILE A 53 -3.49 -19.70 7.77
N ALA A 54 -3.86 -20.97 7.74
CA ALA A 54 -5.23 -21.44 7.54
C ALA A 54 -5.70 -22.18 8.80
N PHE A 55 -6.90 -21.86 9.29
CA PHE A 55 -7.56 -22.63 10.33
C PHE A 55 -8.73 -23.42 9.75
N LEU A 56 -8.62 -24.74 9.86
CA LEU A 56 -9.59 -25.71 9.35
C LEU A 56 -10.43 -26.19 10.53
N ASP A 57 -11.71 -25.83 10.54
CA ASP A 57 -12.66 -26.23 11.57
C ASP A 57 -13.20 -27.64 11.30
N ASP A 58 -13.23 -28.47 12.36
CA ASP A 58 -13.75 -29.84 12.33
C ASP A 58 -15.28 -29.88 12.09
N ASP A 59 -16.01 -28.81 12.45
CA ASP A 59 -17.49 -28.75 12.40
C ASP A 59 -18.06 -28.10 11.11
N SER A 60 -17.22 -27.60 10.20
CA SER A 60 -17.62 -26.80 9.02
C SER A 60 -18.40 -27.55 7.90
N ALA A 61 -18.83 -28.79 8.14
CA ALA A 61 -19.50 -29.63 7.14
C ALA A 61 -21.04 -29.52 7.11
N SER A 62 -21.68 -28.60 7.84
CA SER A 62 -23.16 -28.59 7.96
C SER A 62 -23.92 -27.28 7.78
N ASP A 63 -23.30 -26.15 7.41
CA ASP A 63 -24.08 -24.92 7.20
C ASP A 63 -24.34 -24.63 5.71
N ASP A 64 -25.60 -24.82 5.31
CA ASP A 64 -26.24 -24.47 4.02
C ASP A 64 -26.24 -22.96 3.70
N ASN A 65 -25.45 -22.15 4.40
CA ASN A 65 -25.33 -20.69 4.21
C ASN A 65 -24.02 -20.37 3.47
N GLU A 66 -23.92 -20.71 2.18
CA GLU A 66 -22.81 -20.20 1.38
C GLU A 66 -22.86 -18.66 1.37
N PRO A 67 -21.78 -17.97 1.78
CA PRO A 67 -21.76 -16.51 1.76
C PRO A 67 -21.94 -16.00 0.33
N GLN A 68 -22.72 -14.95 0.17
CA GLN A 68 -23.04 -14.35 -1.14
C GLN A 68 -21.78 -13.89 -1.91
N PHE A 69 -20.69 -13.62 -1.19
CA PHE A 69 -19.38 -13.29 -1.74
C PHE A 69 -18.30 -14.16 -1.09
N LYS A 70 -17.50 -14.84 -1.91
CA LYS A 70 -16.39 -15.67 -1.46
C LYS A 70 -15.09 -15.17 -2.09
N ASN A 71 -14.07 -14.97 -1.26
CA ASN A 71 -12.72 -14.66 -1.74
C ASN A 71 -12.15 -15.93 -2.42
N LYS A 72 -11.68 -15.79 -3.67
CA LYS A 72 -11.16 -16.90 -4.48
C LYS A 72 -9.72 -17.29 -4.13
N ILE A 73 -9.01 -16.45 -3.39
CA ILE A 73 -7.59 -16.58 -3.07
C ILE A 73 -7.41 -17.08 -1.64
N VAL A 74 -8.17 -16.50 -0.71
CA VAL A 74 -8.02 -16.67 0.74
C VAL A 74 -9.36 -17.20 1.29
N GLY A 75 -9.33 -18.26 2.10
CA GLY A 75 -10.51 -18.77 2.81
C GLY A 75 -10.96 -17.85 3.94
N GLU A 76 -12.12 -18.14 4.52
CA GLU A 76 -12.75 -17.31 5.58
C GLU A 76 -11.88 -17.18 6.84
N ASN A 77 -11.14 -18.23 7.19
CA ASN A 77 -10.25 -18.28 8.34
C ASN A 77 -8.76 -18.22 7.95
N ASP A 78 -8.46 -17.79 6.72
CA ASP A 78 -7.10 -17.75 6.21
C ASP A 78 -6.51 -16.34 6.39
N ILE A 79 -5.27 -16.26 6.86
CA ILE A 79 -4.51 -15.01 7.02
C ILE A 79 -3.23 -15.12 6.19
N THR A 80 -3.00 -14.23 5.23
CA THR A 80 -1.73 -14.23 4.48
C THR A 80 -0.58 -13.90 5.42
N LEU A 81 0.59 -14.52 5.23
CA LEU A 81 1.75 -14.29 6.09
C LEU A 81 2.23 -12.84 6.08
N GLN A 82 1.98 -12.10 4.99
CA GLN A 82 2.36 -10.69 4.87
C GLN A 82 1.37 -9.74 5.56
N CYS A 83 0.17 -10.20 5.91
CA CYS A 83 -0.77 -9.47 6.74
C CYS A 83 -0.51 -9.64 8.24
N VAL A 84 0.35 -10.58 8.64
CA VAL A 84 0.65 -10.86 10.05
C VAL A 84 1.51 -9.74 10.63
N ASP A 85 0.85 -8.84 11.37
CA ASP A 85 1.49 -7.67 11.96
C ASP A 85 2.28 -8.02 13.23
N GLN A 86 1.60 -8.63 14.21
CA GLN A 86 2.19 -9.01 15.48
C GLN A 86 1.79 -10.44 15.85
N ILE A 87 2.72 -11.14 16.50
CA ILE A 87 2.55 -12.47 17.04
C ILE A 87 2.96 -12.40 18.51
N TYR A 88 2.03 -12.72 19.39
CA TYR A 88 2.29 -12.74 20.83
C TYR A 88 2.52 -14.18 21.31
N GLY A 89 3.70 -14.44 21.90
CA GLY A 89 4.05 -15.72 22.49
C GLY A 89 4.63 -15.56 23.90
N ALA A 90 3.98 -16.15 24.91
CA ALA A 90 4.45 -16.16 26.29
C ALA A 90 5.54 -17.22 26.54
N LEU A 91 6.58 -17.30 25.70
CA LEU A 91 7.64 -18.31 25.85
C LEU A 91 8.90 -17.78 26.57
N GLN A 92 9.01 -16.47 26.82
CA GLN A 92 10.07 -15.92 27.65
C GLN A 92 9.55 -14.85 28.61
N SER A 93 9.83 -15.10 29.90
CA SER A 93 9.72 -14.13 30.97
C SER A 93 10.64 -12.94 30.72
N SER A 94 10.13 -11.86 30.13
CA SER A 94 10.48 -10.49 30.52
C SER A 94 9.74 -9.47 29.67
N THR A 95 9.21 -8.47 30.36
CA THR A 95 8.70 -7.18 29.86
C THR A 95 7.32 -7.15 29.18
N SER A 96 6.34 -6.87 30.05
CA SER A 96 5.19 -5.97 29.85
C SER A 96 4.23 -6.24 28.69
N THR A 97 3.31 -7.17 28.91
CA THR A 97 1.85 -6.98 28.75
C THR A 97 1.16 -8.12 29.50
N LYS A 98 0.22 -7.81 30.39
CA LYS A 98 -0.44 -8.77 31.28
C LYS A 98 -1.51 -9.55 30.50
N PHE A 99 -1.12 -10.55 29.72
CA PHE A 99 -2.06 -11.59 29.30
C PHE A 99 -2.12 -12.67 30.37
N PRO A 100 -3.30 -13.27 30.64
CA PRO A 100 -3.42 -14.36 31.60
C PRO A 100 -2.51 -15.52 31.16
N ASP A 101 -1.72 -16.02 32.12
CA ASP A 101 -0.85 -17.18 31.96
C ASP A 101 -1.55 -18.29 31.17
N ASN A 102 -0.87 -18.85 30.15
CA ASN A 102 -1.31 -19.97 29.29
C ASN A 102 -2.15 -19.61 28.03
N THR A 103 -1.85 -18.51 27.32
CA THR A 103 -2.48 -18.14 26.03
C THR A 103 -1.38 -17.88 24.99
N PHE A 104 -1.47 -18.46 23.78
CA PHE A 104 -0.42 -18.36 22.76
C PHE A 104 -0.99 -18.13 21.35
N CYS A 105 -0.44 -17.10 20.68
CA CYS A 105 -0.61 -16.69 19.27
C CYS A 105 -1.82 -15.83 18.90
N LEU A 106 -1.85 -14.59 19.38
CA LEU A 106 -2.65 -13.53 18.75
C LEU A 106 -2.08 -13.21 17.36
N PHE A 107 -2.88 -13.38 16.31
CA PHE A 107 -2.56 -12.95 14.95
C PHE A 107 -3.40 -11.72 14.63
N LYS A 108 -2.73 -10.58 14.40
CA LYS A 108 -3.44 -9.42 13.86
C LYS A 108 -3.21 -9.32 12.36
N GLY A 109 -4.19 -9.76 11.58
CA GLY A 109 -4.26 -9.52 10.14
C GLY A 109 -4.77 -8.12 9.84
N ILE A 110 -4.19 -7.44 8.86
CA ILE A 110 -4.76 -6.22 8.26
C ILE A 110 -5.33 -6.62 6.89
N LEU A 111 -6.58 -7.06 6.86
CA LEU A 111 -7.27 -7.28 5.58
C LEU A 111 -8.61 -6.52 5.50
N SER A 112 -8.97 -5.72 6.52
CA SER A 112 -10.18 -4.86 6.49
C SER A 112 -10.40 -4.08 7.80
N TYR A 113 -9.36 -3.79 8.59
CA TYR A 113 -9.50 -3.27 9.98
C TYR A 113 -10.29 -4.17 10.95
N GLU A 114 -10.84 -5.28 10.48
CA GLU A 114 -11.36 -6.35 11.31
C GLU A 114 -10.18 -7.15 11.86
N ILE A 115 -10.06 -7.19 13.18
CA ILE A 115 -9.21 -8.17 13.87
C ILE A 115 -9.90 -9.50 13.61
N HIS A 116 -9.52 -10.17 12.53
CA HIS A 116 -10.32 -11.31 12.14
C HIS A 116 -10.25 -12.40 13.19
N ASP A 117 -9.10 -12.72 13.79
CA ASP A 117 -9.04 -13.91 14.63
C ASP A 117 -7.99 -13.90 15.74
N VAL A 118 -8.46 -14.02 16.99
CA VAL A 118 -7.62 -14.37 18.14
C VAL A 118 -7.50 -15.88 18.22
N PHE A 119 -6.39 -16.43 17.74
CA PHE A 119 -6.10 -17.85 17.93
C PHE A 119 -5.49 -18.07 19.32
N LYS A 120 -6.02 -19.03 20.09
CA LYS A 120 -5.43 -19.41 21.38
C LYS A 120 -5.07 -20.88 21.34
N ILE A 121 -3.78 -21.14 21.18
CA ILE A 121 -3.27 -22.51 21.16
C ILE A 121 -3.25 -23.07 22.60
N SER A 122 -4.06 -24.12 22.86
CA SER A 122 -4.26 -24.73 24.20
C SER A 122 -3.01 -25.45 24.72
N LYS A 123 -2.94 -25.76 26.02
CA LYS A 123 -1.77 -26.19 26.82
C LYS A 123 -1.09 -27.53 26.42
N GLU A 124 -1.71 -28.38 25.60
CA GLU A 124 -1.29 -29.79 25.48
C GLU A 124 -0.50 -30.20 24.21
N ILE A 125 -0.34 -29.30 23.23
CA ILE A 125 0.35 -29.66 21.97
C ILE A 125 1.89 -29.73 22.16
N GLU A 126 2.50 -30.87 21.86
CA GLU A 126 3.97 -31.06 21.85
C GLU A 126 4.66 -30.21 20.76
N ASN A 127 3.94 -29.88 19.68
CA ASN A 127 4.45 -29.16 18.49
C ASN A 127 4.25 -27.62 18.51
N LYS A 128 3.86 -27.01 19.63
CA LYS A 128 3.56 -25.56 19.68
C LYS A 128 4.74 -24.67 19.37
N VAL A 129 5.88 -25.00 19.96
CA VAL A 129 7.10 -24.22 19.80
C VAL A 129 7.52 -24.29 18.33
N PHE A 130 7.29 -25.42 17.67
CA PHE A 130 7.57 -25.60 16.25
C PHE A 130 6.64 -24.77 15.35
N ILE A 131 5.32 -24.83 15.55
CA ILE A 131 4.39 -24.01 14.74
C ILE A 131 4.56 -22.52 15.00
N TYR A 132 4.75 -22.11 16.27
CA TYR A 132 5.04 -20.72 16.63
C TYR A 132 6.33 -20.22 15.98
N ASN A 133 7.45 -20.94 16.17
CA ASN A 133 8.73 -20.55 15.59
C ASN A 133 8.68 -20.59 14.06
N GLY A 134 7.93 -21.54 13.47
CA GLY A 134 7.70 -21.62 12.04
C GLY A 134 6.98 -20.38 11.53
N ILE A 135 5.85 -20.01 12.14
CA ILE A 135 5.10 -18.82 11.73
C ILE A 135 5.94 -17.56 11.93
N VAL A 136 6.58 -17.37 13.09
CA VAL A 136 7.47 -16.22 13.35
C VAL A 136 8.61 -16.14 12.34
N HIS A 137 9.24 -17.27 12.03
CA HIS A 137 10.29 -17.34 11.01
C HIS A 137 9.75 -16.91 9.63
N HIS A 138 8.55 -17.35 9.27
CA HIS A 138 7.99 -17.12 7.95
C HIS A 138 7.17 -15.82 7.80
N SER A 139 6.79 -15.14 8.87
CA SER A 139 6.15 -13.81 8.82
C SER A 139 7.11 -12.70 9.23
N GLN A 140 7.75 -12.77 10.40
CA GLN A 140 8.40 -11.61 11.05
C GLN A 140 9.92 -11.51 10.86
N THR A 141 10.58 -12.51 10.26
CA THR A 141 12.04 -12.41 10.04
C THR A 141 12.37 -11.67 8.76
N PRO A 142 13.54 -10.98 8.69
CA PRO A 142 13.99 -10.32 7.48
C PRO A 142 14.07 -11.30 6.30
N LYS A 143 13.36 -11.00 5.21
CA LYS A 143 13.30 -11.85 4.02
C LYS A 143 14.18 -11.31 2.89
N LEU A 144 14.69 -12.24 2.09
CA LEU A 144 15.19 -11.93 0.76
C LEU A 144 13.99 -11.76 -0.18
N LEU A 145 14.07 -10.81 -1.12
CA LEU A 145 13.02 -10.57 -2.10
C LEU A 145 12.58 -11.86 -2.80
N LYS A 146 13.54 -12.66 -3.27
CA LYS A 146 13.32 -13.96 -3.95
C LYS A 146 12.60 -15.02 -3.11
N ARG A 147 12.45 -14.82 -1.78
CA ARG A 147 11.72 -15.71 -0.87
C ARG A 147 10.25 -15.31 -0.68
N LEU A 148 9.80 -14.21 -1.29
CA LEU A 148 8.39 -13.87 -1.30
C LEU A 148 7.61 -14.91 -2.12
N PHE A 149 6.40 -15.22 -1.66
CA PHE A 149 5.53 -16.21 -2.29
C PHE A 149 5.26 -15.90 -3.77
N LEU A 150 5.24 -14.62 -4.15
CA LEU A 150 4.95 -14.18 -5.52
C LEU A 150 5.84 -14.85 -6.58
N PHE A 151 7.10 -15.13 -6.25
CA PHE A 151 8.02 -15.81 -7.18
C PHE A 151 7.69 -17.30 -7.33
N SER A 152 7.27 -17.94 -6.24
CA SER A 152 6.83 -19.34 -6.26
C SER A 152 5.52 -19.47 -7.02
N TYR A 153 4.59 -18.54 -6.78
CA TYR A 153 3.32 -18.46 -7.50
C TYR A 153 3.53 -18.22 -8.99
N ALA A 154 4.31 -17.19 -9.37
CA ALA A 154 4.58 -16.88 -10.78
C ALA A 154 5.28 -18.03 -11.54
N SER A 155 6.07 -18.85 -10.85
CA SER A 155 6.74 -20.01 -11.46
C SER A 155 5.80 -21.21 -11.67
N ALA A 156 4.71 -21.30 -10.91
CA ALA A 156 3.83 -22.46 -10.87
C ALA A 156 2.43 -22.20 -11.43
N ALA A 157 1.97 -20.96 -11.41
CA ALA A 157 0.66 -20.56 -11.89
C ALA A 157 0.59 -20.63 -13.42
N PRO A 158 -0.55 -21.05 -14.00
CA PRO A 158 -0.75 -20.97 -15.43
C PRO A 158 -0.69 -19.51 -15.88
N ASN A 159 -0.07 -19.25 -17.05
CA ASN A 159 -0.08 -17.93 -17.67
C ASN A 159 -1.54 -17.55 -17.97
N ASP A 160 -2.11 -16.69 -17.14
CA ASP A 160 -3.45 -16.18 -17.36
C ASP A 160 -3.38 -15.10 -18.44
N THR A 161 -3.59 -15.50 -19.70
CA THR A 161 -3.62 -14.62 -20.87
C THR A 161 -4.98 -13.96 -21.06
N ASP A 162 -5.69 -13.63 -19.98
CA ASP A 162 -7.01 -13.02 -20.13
C ASP A 162 -6.86 -11.56 -20.60
N GLY A 163 -6.87 -11.41 -21.93
CA GLY A 163 -6.57 -10.20 -22.70
C GLY A 163 -7.68 -9.15 -22.67
N ARG A 164 -8.25 -8.87 -21.50
CA ARG A 164 -9.24 -7.79 -21.29
C ARG A 164 -8.82 -6.79 -20.23
N ASN A 165 -7.53 -6.48 -20.13
CA ASN A 165 -7.12 -5.34 -19.32
C ASN A 165 -7.33 -4.05 -20.12
N GLN A 166 -8.40 -3.33 -19.78
CA GLN A 166 -8.61 -1.94 -20.21
C GLN A 166 -7.66 -0.96 -19.48
N THR A 167 -6.90 -1.44 -18.52
CA THR A 167 -5.93 -0.66 -17.74
C THR A 167 -4.70 -0.35 -18.58
N VAL A 168 -4.34 0.93 -18.66
CA VAL A 168 -3.10 1.38 -19.31
C VAL A 168 -1.94 1.12 -18.34
N MET A 169 -0.95 0.34 -18.80
CA MET A 169 0.14 -0.12 -17.94
C MET A 169 1.31 0.88 -17.84
N PHE A 170 1.39 1.85 -18.75
CA PHE A 170 2.47 2.84 -18.86
C PHE A 170 3.88 2.22 -19.03
N ASP A 171 3.92 0.99 -19.54
CA ASP A 171 5.15 0.25 -19.82
C ASP A 171 5.74 0.62 -21.19
N THR A 172 4.95 1.21 -22.09
CA THR A 172 5.38 1.60 -23.44
C THR A 172 5.36 3.11 -23.63
N LEU A 173 6.18 3.61 -24.57
CA LEU A 173 6.17 5.02 -24.93
C LEU A 173 4.79 5.49 -25.45
N GLU A 174 4.05 4.62 -26.13
CA GLU A 174 2.75 4.96 -26.71
C GLU A 174 1.70 5.20 -25.62
N ASP A 175 1.71 4.42 -24.54
CA ASP A 175 0.82 4.65 -23.38
C ASP A 175 0.92 6.09 -22.84
N TRP A 176 2.15 6.63 -22.77
CA TRP A 176 2.41 8.00 -22.33
C TRP A 176 1.96 9.04 -23.35
N ARG A 177 2.04 8.73 -24.64
CA ARG A 177 1.60 9.62 -25.73
C ARG A 177 0.07 9.67 -25.80
N ASP A 178 -0.59 8.53 -25.70
CA ASP A 178 -2.04 8.42 -25.66
C ASP A 178 -2.64 9.17 -24.46
N GLU A 179 -2.01 9.06 -23.29
CA GLU A 179 -2.42 9.79 -22.09
C GLU A 179 -2.20 11.32 -22.24
N LEU A 180 -1.13 11.74 -22.93
CA LEU A 180 -0.90 13.14 -23.27
C LEU A 180 -1.93 13.67 -24.27
N GLU A 181 -2.35 12.86 -25.24
CA GLU A 181 -3.39 13.22 -26.19
C GLU A 181 -4.75 13.33 -25.51
N ARG A 182 -5.10 12.37 -24.64
CA ARG A 182 -6.34 12.38 -23.85
C ARG A 182 -6.48 13.66 -23.00
N THR A 183 -5.38 14.11 -22.41
CA THR A 183 -5.32 15.30 -21.54
C THR A 183 -4.95 16.60 -22.30
N LYS A 184 -4.72 16.52 -23.62
CA LYS A 184 -4.22 17.64 -24.47
C LYS A 184 -2.88 18.24 -24.00
N GLY A 185 -2.11 17.48 -23.23
CA GLY A 185 -0.77 17.87 -22.76
C GLY A 185 0.29 17.83 -23.86
N ASN A 186 0.07 17.08 -24.94
CA ASN A 186 0.99 16.90 -26.07
C ASN A 186 1.45 18.20 -26.76
N VAL A 187 0.75 19.32 -26.53
CA VAL A 187 1.13 20.65 -27.05
C VAL A 187 2.35 21.23 -26.31
N LYS A 188 2.47 20.96 -25.01
CA LYS A 188 3.49 21.54 -24.12
C LYS A 188 4.48 20.50 -23.59
N TYR A 189 4.12 19.22 -23.60
CA TYR A 189 4.88 18.15 -22.99
C TYR A 189 5.17 17.03 -23.98
N LYS A 190 6.30 16.35 -23.79
CA LYS A 190 6.75 15.23 -24.63
C LYS A 190 7.14 14.03 -23.77
N ALA A 191 6.78 12.83 -24.22
CA ALA A 191 7.31 11.59 -23.67
C ALA A 191 8.77 11.40 -24.14
N VAL A 192 9.63 10.92 -23.24
CA VAL A 192 11.06 10.74 -23.50
C VAL A 192 11.50 9.31 -23.25
N THR A 193 12.49 8.87 -24.00
CA THR A 193 13.12 7.54 -23.91
C THR A 193 14.52 7.59 -23.29
N THR A 194 14.92 8.74 -22.74
CA THR A 194 16.28 8.99 -22.25
C THR A 194 16.73 8.01 -21.16
N ASN A 195 15.79 7.44 -20.39
CA ASN A 195 16.06 6.48 -19.34
C ASN A 195 15.87 5.01 -19.76
N GLU A 196 15.78 4.70 -21.06
CA GLU A 196 15.77 3.32 -21.55
C GLU A 196 17.04 2.58 -21.11
N GLY A 197 16.85 1.43 -20.44
CA GLY A 197 17.95 0.69 -19.81
C GLY A 197 18.51 1.37 -18.57
N TYR A 198 17.73 2.24 -17.92
CA TYR A 198 18.05 2.94 -16.67
C TYR A 198 19.32 3.78 -16.72
N ARG A 199 19.64 4.36 -17.89
CA ARG A 199 20.84 5.18 -18.11
C ARG A 199 20.89 6.46 -17.28
N VAL A 200 19.74 7.00 -16.90
CA VAL A 200 19.63 8.21 -16.07
C VAL A 200 19.57 7.82 -14.60
N SER A 201 18.63 6.95 -14.23
CA SER A 201 18.41 6.50 -12.85
C SER A 201 17.54 5.25 -12.79
N GLU A 202 17.92 4.32 -11.90
CA GLU A 202 17.15 3.13 -11.55
C GLU A 202 15.83 3.44 -10.80
N LYS A 203 15.69 4.66 -10.30
CA LYS A 203 14.47 5.13 -9.60
C LYS A 203 13.44 5.75 -10.55
N LEU A 204 13.86 6.15 -11.75
CA LEU A 204 12.97 6.70 -12.77
C LEU A 204 12.42 5.56 -13.64
N PRO A 205 11.21 5.70 -14.19
CA PRO A 205 10.70 4.76 -15.17
C PRO A 205 11.48 4.82 -16.48
N LEU A 206 11.33 3.78 -17.31
CA LEU A 206 11.93 3.73 -18.65
C LEU A 206 11.46 4.90 -19.53
N TYR A 207 10.17 5.22 -19.41
CA TYR A 207 9.49 6.29 -20.14
C TYR A 207 8.81 7.22 -19.15
N PHE A 208 8.93 8.53 -19.39
CA PHE A 208 8.23 9.57 -18.63
C PHE A 208 8.06 10.81 -19.49
N VAL A 209 7.33 11.79 -18.98
CA VAL A 209 6.99 12.99 -19.72
C VAL A 209 7.64 14.21 -19.08
N VAL A 210 8.19 15.09 -19.92
CA VAL A 210 8.82 16.36 -19.53
C VAL A 210 8.32 17.52 -20.39
N PRO A 211 8.47 18.78 -19.96
CA PRO A 211 8.26 19.93 -20.82
C PRO A 211 9.11 19.85 -22.10
N ILE A 212 8.56 20.21 -23.26
CA ILE A 212 9.25 20.12 -24.57
C ILE A 212 10.59 20.85 -24.58
N CYS A 213 10.69 21.94 -23.82
CA CYS A 213 11.86 22.80 -23.71
C CYS A 213 13.02 22.18 -22.89
N VAL A 214 12.76 21.11 -22.13
CA VAL A 214 13.81 20.38 -21.41
C VAL A 214 14.63 19.56 -22.42
N SER A 215 15.94 19.78 -22.41
CA SER A 215 16.89 19.07 -23.26
C SER A 215 17.29 17.73 -22.67
N GLU A 216 17.63 16.75 -23.51
CA GLU A 216 18.12 15.44 -23.05
C GLU A 216 19.40 15.55 -22.22
N GLU A 217 20.29 16.49 -22.56
CA GLU A 217 21.50 16.77 -21.77
C GLU A 217 21.18 17.22 -20.34
N SER A 218 20.08 17.96 -20.14
CA SER A 218 19.63 18.33 -18.80
C SER A 218 19.16 17.10 -18.02
N ILE A 219 18.45 16.19 -18.68
CA ILE A 219 17.89 14.97 -18.07
C ILE A 219 19.00 14.03 -17.60
N LEU A 220 20.08 13.89 -18.37
CA LEU A 220 21.23 13.05 -18.04
C LEU A 220 22.04 13.57 -16.84
N LYS A 221 21.87 14.85 -16.46
CA LYS A 221 22.56 15.42 -15.31
C LYS A 221 21.88 15.00 -14.01
N TYR A 222 22.69 14.89 -12.96
CA TYR A 222 22.23 14.66 -11.59
C TYR A 222 21.27 13.48 -11.41
N GLN A 223 21.42 12.41 -12.22
CA GLN A 223 20.54 11.24 -12.17
C GLN A 223 19.05 11.58 -12.33
N GLY A 224 18.74 12.62 -13.11
CA GLY A 224 17.38 13.10 -13.33
C GLY A 224 16.80 13.92 -12.18
N ARG A 225 17.57 14.22 -11.12
CA ARG A 225 17.12 15.12 -10.05
C ARG A 225 16.99 16.55 -10.57
N GLY A 226 15.97 17.26 -10.09
CA GLY A 226 15.68 18.61 -10.55
C GLY A 226 15.03 18.68 -11.94
N ILE A 227 14.59 17.55 -12.50
CA ILE A 227 13.81 17.51 -13.73
C ILE A 227 12.32 17.53 -13.41
N PRO A 228 11.54 18.48 -13.98
CA PRO A 228 10.10 18.50 -13.83
C PRO A 228 9.48 17.38 -14.67
N ILE A 229 8.86 16.42 -13.99
CA ILE A 229 8.13 15.31 -14.57
C ILE A 229 6.65 15.67 -14.59
N TRP A 230 6.01 15.47 -15.73
CA TRP A 230 4.58 15.72 -15.90
C TRP A 230 3.73 14.63 -15.24
N CYS A 231 2.73 15.05 -14.49
CA CYS A 231 1.71 14.18 -13.90
C CYS A 231 0.41 14.22 -14.71
N TRP A 232 -0.08 15.45 -15.00
CA TRP A 232 -1.38 15.66 -15.62
C TRP A 232 -1.53 17.06 -16.22
N SER A 233 -2.39 17.19 -17.22
CA SER A 233 -2.78 18.47 -17.82
C SER A 233 -4.29 18.67 -17.77
N SER A 234 -4.71 19.88 -17.40
CA SER A 234 -6.10 20.30 -17.48
C SER A 234 -6.45 20.74 -18.91
N HIS A 235 -7.73 20.64 -19.23
CA HIS A 235 -8.30 21.10 -20.50
C HIS A 235 -8.07 22.59 -20.78
N ASN A 236 -7.80 23.39 -19.73
CA ASN A 236 -7.48 24.81 -19.82
C ASN A 236 -5.99 25.11 -20.13
N GLY A 237 -5.16 24.06 -20.25
CA GLY A 237 -3.73 24.17 -20.59
C GLY A 237 -2.78 24.36 -19.40
N ALA A 238 -3.30 24.45 -18.16
CA ALA A 238 -2.49 24.34 -16.95
C ALA A 238 -2.11 22.88 -16.69
N ALA A 239 -0.98 22.65 -16.03
CA ALA A 239 -0.46 21.32 -15.77
C ALA A 239 0.08 21.16 -14.36
N LEU A 240 0.03 19.92 -13.89
CA LEU A 240 0.64 19.47 -12.66
C LEU A 240 1.94 18.74 -12.97
N LEU A 241 3.02 19.19 -12.34
CA LEU A 241 4.36 18.65 -12.46
C LEU A 241 4.86 18.21 -11.07
N LYS A 242 5.76 17.24 -11.03
CA LYS A 242 6.50 16.85 -9.82
C LYS A 242 7.99 16.83 -10.08
N MET A 243 8.80 17.05 -9.05
CA MET A 243 10.24 17.06 -9.15
C MET A 243 10.91 16.69 -7.83
N SER A 244 11.93 15.85 -7.91
CA SER A 244 12.74 15.50 -6.74
C SER A 244 13.67 16.66 -6.37
N ALA A 245 13.71 17.02 -5.09
CA ALA A 245 14.64 18.00 -4.57
C ALA A 245 16.08 17.48 -4.56
N PHE A 246 17.03 18.42 -4.55
CA PHE A 246 18.42 18.09 -4.29
C PHE A 246 18.64 17.87 -2.78
N PRO A 247 19.47 16.88 -2.39
CA PRO A 247 19.82 16.70 -1.00
C PRO A 247 20.59 17.92 -0.49
N LYS A 248 20.51 18.19 0.81
CA LYS A 248 21.27 19.28 1.43
C LYS A 248 22.75 18.88 1.50
N GLU A 249 23.53 19.30 0.52
CA GLU A 249 24.97 19.12 0.45
C GLU A 249 25.68 20.03 1.48
N GLN A 250 26.81 19.55 2.05
CA GLN A 250 27.67 20.37 2.92
C GLN A 250 28.67 21.22 2.13
N ASP A 251 28.93 20.87 0.87
CA ASP A 251 29.83 21.62 0.00
C ASP A 251 29.10 22.77 -0.72
N ASP A 252 29.57 23.99 -0.49
CA ASP A 252 29.03 25.21 -1.09
C ASP A 252 29.15 25.23 -2.61
N SER A 253 30.22 24.64 -3.16
CA SER A 253 30.48 24.66 -4.61
C SER A 253 29.47 23.82 -5.39
N THR A 254 29.21 22.60 -4.90
CA THR A 254 28.23 21.67 -5.46
C THR A 254 26.81 22.22 -5.31
N SER A 255 26.49 22.81 -4.14
CA SER A 255 25.20 23.47 -3.89
C SER A 255 24.94 24.62 -4.87
N GLN A 256 25.96 25.42 -5.18
CA GLN A 256 25.83 26.52 -6.13
C GLN A 256 25.58 26.04 -7.56
N MET A 257 26.24 24.95 -7.98
CA MET A 257 26.01 24.34 -9.30
C MET A 257 24.59 23.77 -9.43
N GLN A 258 24.10 23.04 -8.41
CA GLN A 258 22.74 22.51 -8.39
C GLN A 258 21.69 23.62 -8.43
N LYS A 259 21.91 24.71 -7.67
CA LYS A 259 21.04 25.88 -7.69
C LYS A 259 21.01 26.56 -9.06
N ALA A 260 22.18 26.75 -9.70
CA ALA A 260 22.24 27.34 -11.03
C ALA A 260 21.52 26.48 -12.08
N PHE A 261 21.60 25.15 -11.95
CA PHE A 261 20.86 24.21 -12.78
C PHE A 261 19.34 24.37 -12.60
N LEU A 262 18.85 24.35 -11.36
CA LEU A 262 17.44 24.55 -11.04
C LEU A 262 16.92 25.90 -11.56
N ASP A 263 17.66 26.98 -11.33
CA ASP A 263 17.30 28.32 -11.82
C ASP A 263 17.18 28.35 -13.35
N GLY A 264 18.05 27.60 -14.05
CA GLY A 264 17.97 27.41 -15.50
C GLY A 264 16.71 26.65 -15.92
N ILE A 265 16.38 25.56 -15.23
CA ILE A 265 15.15 24.79 -15.47
C ILE A 265 13.92 25.67 -15.24
N TYR A 266 13.82 26.33 -14.09
CA TYR A 266 12.72 27.22 -13.71
C TYR A 266 12.51 28.35 -14.70
N LYS A 267 13.59 29.02 -15.14
CA LYS A 267 13.52 30.03 -16.21
C LYS A 267 12.97 29.47 -17.52
N THR A 268 13.22 28.21 -17.81
CA THR A 268 12.77 27.57 -19.05
C THR A 268 11.28 27.22 -18.99
N ILE A 269 10.80 26.71 -17.85
CA ILE A 269 9.39 26.36 -17.63
C ILE A 269 8.51 27.54 -17.22
N SER A 270 9.09 28.72 -16.99
CA SER A 270 8.35 29.97 -16.72
C SER A 270 8.12 30.81 -17.98
N LYS A 271 8.67 30.39 -19.13
CA LYS A 271 8.47 31.04 -20.43
C LYS A 271 7.21 30.53 -21.14
N PRO A 272 6.68 31.27 -22.12
CA PRO A 272 5.66 30.74 -23.04
C PRO A 272 6.17 29.45 -23.69
N PRO A 273 5.34 28.39 -23.84
CA PRO A 273 3.87 28.34 -23.70
C PRO A 273 3.38 27.95 -22.29
N TYR A 274 4.25 27.81 -21.30
CA TYR A 274 3.85 27.31 -19.99
C TYR A 274 3.11 28.40 -19.21
N GLU A 275 3.73 29.58 -19.04
CA GLU A 275 3.25 30.78 -18.33
C GLU A 275 2.68 30.52 -16.91
N LEU A 276 3.02 31.37 -15.92
CA LEU A 276 2.57 31.25 -14.52
C LEU A 276 2.83 29.87 -13.88
N LEU A 277 3.97 29.75 -13.20
CA LEU A 277 4.34 28.56 -12.42
C LEU A 277 4.30 28.85 -10.92
N LYS A 278 3.56 28.04 -10.17
CA LYS A 278 3.59 28.01 -8.71
C LYS A 278 4.39 26.78 -8.25
N MET A 279 5.44 27.01 -7.46
CA MET A 279 6.17 25.94 -6.78
C MET A 279 5.54 25.69 -5.41
N ASP A 280 5.30 24.43 -5.07
CA ASP A 280 4.81 24.01 -3.74
C ASP A 280 5.74 22.92 -3.20
N ASP A 281 6.52 23.28 -2.18
CA ASP A 281 7.39 22.35 -1.44
C ASP A 281 6.53 21.61 -0.41
N LEU A 282 6.24 20.34 -0.73
CA LEU A 282 5.39 19.49 0.09
C LEU A 282 6.05 19.11 1.41
N SER A 283 7.38 19.01 1.45
CA SER A 283 8.13 18.73 2.68
C SER A 283 8.00 19.85 3.70
N SER A 284 7.68 21.07 3.26
CA SER A 284 7.42 22.21 4.14
C SER A 284 5.95 22.35 4.57
N SER A 285 5.01 21.86 3.77
CA SER A 285 3.58 22.13 3.94
C SER A 285 2.79 20.94 4.52
N LEU A 286 3.28 19.72 4.33
CA LEU A 286 2.67 18.47 4.78
C LEU A 286 3.51 17.78 5.87
N PRO A 287 2.90 16.87 6.66
CA PRO A 287 3.62 16.08 7.67
C PRO A 287 4.70 15.19 7.04
N SER A 288 5.75 14.87 7.80
CA SER A 288 6.78 13.93 7.36
C SER A 288 6.26 12.48 7.31
N LEU A 289 6.99 11.60 6.61
CA LEU A 289 6.65 10.17 6.58
C LEU A 289 6.61 9.54 7.98
N GLN A 290 7.53 9.96 8.86
CA GLN A 290 7.56 9.50 10.25
C GLN A 290 6.32 9.95 11.04
N ASP A 291 5.83 11.17 10.79
CA ASP A 291 4.61 11.67 11.43
C ASP A 291 3.39 10.88 10.96
N ILE A 292 3.33 10.54 9.68
CA ILE A 292 2.26 9.73 9.08
C ILE A 292 2.26 8.32 9.68
N GLN A 293 3.41 7.65 9.73
CA GLN A 293 3.55 6.33 10.34
C GLN A 293 3.15 6.34 11.81
N THR A 294 3.60 7.35 12.57
CA THR A 294 3.29 7.47 14.00
C THR A 294 1.80 7.70 14.24
N ALA A 295 1.19 8.59 13.45
CA ALA A 295 -0.24 8.88 13.55
C ALA A 295 -1.09 7.65 13.21
N TYR A 296 -0.73 6.93 12.15
CA TYR A 296 -1.43 5.71 11.76
C TYR A 296 -1.25 4.59 12.79
N THR A 297 -0.05 4.42 13.34
CA THR A 297 0.20 3.42 14.40
C THR A 297 -0.69 3.68 15.62
N ARG A 298 -0.82 4.95 16.05
CA ARG A 298 -1.72 5.34 17.14
C ARG A 298 -3.18 5.10 16.79
N PHE A 299 -3.58 5.41 15.55
CA PHE A 299 -4.93 5.14 15.05
C PHE A 299 -5.26 3.64 15.06
N LYS A 300 -4.36 2.81 14.53
CA LYS A 300 -4.50 1.35 14.53
C LYS A 300 -4.58 0.75 15.93
N GLN A 301 -3.91 1.34 16.92
CA GLN A 301 -3.96 0.93 18.32
C GLN A 301 -5.33 1.15 18.96
N LEU A 302 -6.15 2.09 18.48
CA LEU A 302 -7.51 2.29 19.03
C LEU A 302 -8.44 1.11 18.77
N PHE A 303 -8.16 0.32 17.73
CA PHE A 303 -8.92 -0.87 17.39
C PHE A 303 -8.37 -2.13 18.07
N LEU A 304 -7.24 -2.04 18.79
CA LEU A 304 -6.59 -3.14 19.52
C LEU A 304 -7.06 -3.20 20.97
N ILE A 305 -8.31 -3.59 21.19
CA ILE A 305 -8.87 -3.65 22.54
C ILE A 305 -8.98 -5.12 22.97
N ASP A 306 -8.30 -5.47 24.07
CA ASP A 306 -8.13 -6.86 24.50
C ASP A 306 -9.36 -7.42 25.26
N ASN A 307 -10.15 -6.57 25.91
CA ASN A 307 -11.31 -7.01 26.70
C ASN A 307 -12.45 -5.99 26.73
N SER A 308 -13.65 -6.48 27.09
CA SER A 308 -14.87 -5.67 27.14
C SER A 308 -14.79 -4.49 28.12
N THR A 309 -14.08 -4.63 29.24
CA THR A 309 -13.94 -3.53 30.21
C THR A 309 -13.13 -2.38 29.63
N ASP A 310 -12.02 -2.68 28.97
CA ASP A 310 -11.19 -1.70 28.27
C ASP A 310 -11.91 -1.09 27.07
N PHE A 311 -12.77 -1.86 26.39
CA PHE A 311 -13.65 -1.36 25.33
C PHE A 311 -14.56 -0.25 25.84
N TRP A 312 -15.35 -0.54 26.88
CA TRP A 312 -16.27 0.45 27.44
C TRP A 312 -15.54 1.66 28.06
N ALA A 313 -14.34 1.47 28.61
CA ALA A 313 -13.53 2.57 29.11
C ALA A 313 -13.00 3.47 27.97
N THR A 314 -12.67 2.87 26.83
CA THR A 314 -12.20 3.56 25.62
C THR A 314 -13.34 4.29 24.92
N ASP A 315 -14.52 3.67 24.82
CA ASP A 315 -15.71 4.22 24.18
C ASP A 315 -16.11 5.60 24.73
N VAL A 316 -16.09 5.75 26.06
CA VAL A 316 -16.38 7.03 26.73
C VAL A 316 -15.43 8.17 26.30
N LYS A 317 -14.19 7.84 25.92
CA LYS A 317 -13.16 8.79 25.51
C LYS A 317 -12.86 8.74 24.01
N TRP A 318 -13.69 8.04 23.22
CA TRP A 318 -13.40 7.68 21.84
C TRP A 318 -12.97 8.87 20.98
N PHE A 319 -13.76 9.95 20.96
CA PHE A 319 -13.47 11.12 20.14
C PHE A 319 -12.15 11.81 20.53
N SER A 320 -11.85 11.92 21.82
CA SER A 320 -10.58 12.52 22.28
C SER A 320 -9.38 11.63 21.96
N LEU A 321 -9.54 10.31 22.07
CA LEU A 321 -8.50 9.35 21.69
C LEU A 321 -8.26 9.40 20.18
N LEU A 322 -9.32 9.41 19.38
CA LEU A 322 -9.26 9.54 17.92
C LEU A 322 -8.56 10.84 17.50
N GLU A 323 -8.92 11.97 18.10
CA GLU A 323 -8.25 13.26 17.86
C GLU A 323 -6.76 13.20 18.22
N SER A 324 -6.40 12.56 19.33
CA SER A 324 -5.01 12.44 19.78
C SER A 324 -4.11 11.60 18.85
N THR A 325 -4.70 10.77 17.98
CA THR A 325 -3.94 10.03 16.96
C THR A 325 -3.39 10.92 15.86
N ASN A 326 -4.01 12.09 15.64
CA ASN A 326 -3.72 13.02 14.56
C ASN A 326 -3.96 12.46 13.13
N TRP A 327 -4.47 11.23 12.97
CA TRP A 327 -4.65 10.61 11.65
C TRP A 327 -5.66 11.36 10.77
N LEU A 328 -6.83 11.70 11.33
CA LEU A 328 -7.85 12.48 10.60
C LEU A 328 -7.39 13.90 10.27
N GLU A 329 -6.55 14.50 11.11
CA GLU A 329 -5.95 15.81 10.86
C GLU A 329 -4.97 15.75 9.68
N ILE A 330 -4.19 14.67 9.55
CA ILE A 330 -3.34 14.44 8.37
C ILE A 330 -4.19 14.32 7.11
N ILE A 331 -5.24 13.50 7.12
CA ILE A 331 -6.18 13.35 5.98
C ILE A 331 -6.74 14.72 5.59
N ARG A 332 -7.19 15.51 6.57
CA ARG A 332 -7.74 16.86 6.35
C ARG A 332 -6.71 17.79 5.71
N ARG A 333 -5.47 17.81 6.19
CA ARG A 333 -4.38 18.66 5.64
C ARG A 333 -4.04 18.27 4.20
N VAL A 334 -3.98 16.98 3.91
CA VAL A 334 -3.69 16.45 2.57
C VAL A 334 -4.82 16.80 1.59
N LEU A 335 -6.08 16.56 1.96
CA LEU A 335 -7.24 16.94 1.13
C LEU A 335 -7.29 18.45 0.90
N LYS A 336 -7.06 19.26 1.94
CA LYS A 336 -7.00 20.72 1.82
C LYS A 336 -5.92 21.15 0.83
N LYS A 337 -4.72 20.56 0.89
CA LYS A 337 -3.64 20.85 -0.04
C LYS A 337 -3.99 20.47 -1.49
N ALA A 338 -4.60 19.30 -1.70
CA ALA A 338 -5.06 18.89 -3.02
C ALA A 338 -6.12 19.86 -3.60
N ILE A 339 -7.07 20.32 -2.77
CA ILE A 339 -8.06 21.33 -3.16
C ILE A 339 -7.37 22.66 -3.54
N GLU A 340 -6.43 23.15 -2.71
CA GLU A 340 -5.68 24.37 -3.01
C GLU A 340 -4.97 24.29 -4.38
N ILE A 341 -4.40 23.13 -4.72
CA ILE A 341 -3.72 22.91 -6.00
C ILE A 341 -4.73 22.83 -7.15
N ALA A 342 -5.84 22.11 -6.97
CA ALA A 342 -6.90 22.04 -7.96
C ALA A 342 -7.48 23.43 -8.26
N GLU A 343 -7.64 24.29 -7.24
CA GLU A 343 -8.08 25.68 -7.43
C GLU A 343 -7.06 26.53 -8.19
N CYS A 344 -5.76 26.32 -7.98
CA CYS A 344 -4.71 26.99 -8.76
C CYS A 344 -4.77 26.58 -10.24
N LEU A 345 -4.98 25.30 -10.53
CA LEU A 345 -5.07 24.77 -11.89
C LEU A 345 -6.35 25.23 -12.58
N GLU A 346 -7.50 25.16 -11.91
CA GLU A 346 -8.81 25.42 -12.51
C GLU A 346 -9.13 26.91 -12.62
N ARG A 347 -8.96 27.68 -11.54
CA ARG A 347 -9.39 29.09 -11.47
C ARG A 347 -8.32 30.08 -11.87
N GLN A 348 -7.05 29.77 -11.57
CA GLN A 348 -5.94 30.68 -11.84
C GLN A 348 -5.21 30.34 -13.15
N HIS A 349 -5.50 29.17 -13.73
CA HIS A 349 -4.82 28.65 -14.92
C HIS A 349 -3.28 28.61 -14.75
N THR A 350 -2.83 28.36 -13.53
CA THR A 350 -1.41 28.38 -13.13
C THR A 350 -0.88 26.96 -13.10
N ASN A 351 0.26 26.69 -13.74
CA ASN A 351 0.94 25.41 -13.61
C ASN A 351 1.47 25.24 -12.19
N VAL A 352 1.41 24.03 -11.65
CA VAL A 352 1.89 23.74 -10.30
C VAL A 352 3.03 22.72 -10.37
N LEU A 353 4.16 23.04 -9.74
CA LEU A 353 5.30 22.14 -9.56
C LEU A 353 5.39 21.70 -8.10
N LEU A 354 5.11 20.43 -7.86
CA LEU A 354 5.26 19.77 -6.56
C LEU A 354 6.71 19.38 -6.35
N ILE A 355 7.25 19.72 -5.20
CA ILE A 355 8.64 19.41 -4.84
C ILE A 355 8.65 18.59 -3.54
N GLU A 356 9.37 17.49 -3.57
CA GLU A 356 9.61 16.58 -2.44
C GLU A 356 11.00 15.95 -2.62
N GLU A 357 11.64 15.45 -1.56
CA GLU A 357 12.97 14.85 -1.63
C GLU A 357 13.10 13.74 -2.69
N SER A 358 12.18 12.78 -2.71
CA SER A 358 12.13 11.69 -3.68
C SER A 358 11.14 11.94 -4.82
N ALA A 359 10.12 12.78 -4.60
CA ALA A 359 8.94 12.95 -5.46
C ALA A 359 8.15 11.65 -5.73
N THR A 360 8.30 10.66 -4.86
CA THR A 360 7.67 9.33 -4.97
C THR A 360 6.70 9.03 -3.85
N ASP A 361 6.49 9.94 -2.89
CA ASP A 361 5.62 9.72 -1.74
C ASP A 361 4.45 10.73 -1.76
N LEU A 362 4.58 11.88 -1.09
CA LEU A 362 3.51 12.88 -1.00
C LEU A 362 3.21 13.54 -2.35
N CYS A 363 4.19 13.64 -3.25
CA CYS A 363 3.94 14.04 -4.63
C CYS A 363 2.93 13.11 -5.31
N CYS A 364 3.02 11.79 -5.08
CA CYS A 364 2.09 10.81 -5.66
C CYS A 364 0.69 10.94 -5.04
N VAL A 365 0.60 11.16 -3.72
CA VAL A 365 -0.68 11.41 -3.02
C VAL A 365 -1.38 12.64 -3.61
N ILE A 366 -0.70 13.78 -3.62
CA ILE A 366 -1.29 15.04 -4.05
C ILE A 366 -1.63 15.03 -5.53
N SER A 367 -0.73 14.51 -6.39
CA SER A 367 -1.00 14.39 -7.83
C SER A 367 -2.17 13.47 -8.15
N SER A 368 -2.30 12.35 -7.43
CA SER A 368 -3.43 11.44 -7.60
C SER A 368 -4.74 12.07 -7.15
N LEU A 369 -4.77 12.76 -6.00
CA LEU A 369 -5.98 13.42 -5.51
C LEU A 369 -6.45 14.54 -6.43
N VAL A 370 -5.54 15.37 -6.94
CA VAL A 370 -5.89 16.41 -7.92
C VAL A 370 -6.47 15.79 -9.18
N GLN A 371 -5.88 14.71 -9.70
CA GLN A 371 -6.41 13.98 -10.85
C GLN A 371 -7.78 13.36 -10.58
N VAL A 372 -8.03 12.79 -9.40
CA VAL A 372 -9.35 12.26 -9.01
C VAL A 372 -10.39 13.39 -8.91
N MET A 373 -10.02 14.56 -8.39
CA MET A 373 -10.91 15.72 -8.26
C MET A 373 -11.26 16.36 -9.61
N MET A 374 -10.29 16.43 -10.54
CA MET A 374 -10.43 17.20 -11.79
C MET A 374 -10.71 16.35 -13.03
N ASP A 375 -10.36 15.07 -13.04
CA ASP A 375 -10.49 14.19 -14.20
C ASP A 375 -11.56 13.11 -13.95
N SER A 376 -12.60 13.09 -14.80
CA SER A 376 -13.64 12.06 -14.73
C SER A 376 -13.13 10.65 -15.05
N TYR A 377 -12.08 10.52 -15.87
CA TYR A 377 -11.49 9.21 -16.19
C TYR A 377 -10.92 8.55 -14.93
N SER A 378 -10.23 9.32 -14.08
CA SER A 378 -9.65 8.87 -12.80
C SER A 378 -10.68 8.37 -11.78
N ARG A 379 -11.98 8.57 -12.01
CA ARG A 379 -13.08 8.10 -11.16
C ARG A 379 -13.77 6.83 -11.68
N THR A 380 -13.32 6.34 -12.85
CA THR A 380 -13.66 5.01 -13.38
C THR A 380 -12.75 3.94 -12.79
N LYS A 381 -13.14 2.67 -12.82
CA LYS A 381 -12.28 1.57 -12.34
C LYS A 381 -11.00 1.48 -13.16
N SER A 382 -11.09 1.47 -14.49
CA SER A 382 -9.93 1.38 -15.38
C SER A 382 -9.04 2.62 -15.29
N GLY A 383 -9.63 3.81 -15.19
CA GLY A 383 -8.86 5.05 -15.05
C GLY A 383 -8.18 5.19 -13.70
N PHE A 384 -8.81 4.76 -12.59
CA PHE A 384 -8.15 4.76 -11.28
C PHE A 384 -7.01 3.72 -11.21
N GLN A 385 -7.19 2.54 -11.80
CA GLN A 385 -6.10 1.56 -11.95
C GLN A 385 -4.94 2.13 -12.77
N SER A 386 -5.24 2.78 -13.90
CA SER A 386 -4.24 3.43 -14.76
C SER A 386 -3.51 4.56 -14.02
N LEU A 387 -4.23 5.33 -13.19
CA LEU A 387 -3.66 6.37 -12.33
C LEU A 387 -2.67 5.80 -11.31
N ILE A 388 -3.05 4.74 -10.60
CA ILE A 388 -2.17 4.06 -9.64
C ILE A 388 -0.94 3.52 -10.36
N GLN A 389 -1.13 2.88 -11.50
CA GLN A 389 -0.05 2.34 -12.30
C GLN A 389 0.93 3.45 -12.74
N LYS A 390 0.42 4.59 -13.23
CA LYS A 390 1.22 5.75 -13.66
C LYS A 390 1.97 6.41 -12.50
N GLU A 391 1.25 6.85 -11.48
CA GLU A 391 1.82 7.73 -10.44
C GLU A 391 2.58 6.95 -9.36
N TRP A 392 2.23 5.69 -9.11
CA TRP A 392 2.76 4.92 -7.99
C TRP A 392 3.68 3.78 -8.45
N VAL A 393 3.19 2.90 -9.33
CA VAL A 393 3.94 1.70 -9.72
C VAL A 393 5.11 2.08 -10.65
N ILE A 394 4.80 2.68 -11.80
CA ILE A 394 5.80 3.19 -12.75
C ILE A 394 6.46 4.46 -12.20
N GLY A 395 5.71 5.27 -11.44
CA GLY A 395 6.21 6.45 -10.76
C GLY A 395 7.27 6.20 -9.68
N GLY A 396 7.55 4.93 -9.33
CA GLY A 396 8.66 4.55 -8.46
C GLY A 396 8.38 4.72 -6.97
N HIS A 397 7.12 4.62 -6.54
CA HIS A 397 6.80 4.55 -5.12
C HIS A 397 7.40 3.29 -4.50
N GLY A 398 8.08 3.47 -3.38
CA GLY A 398 8.81 2.43 -2.67
C GLY A 398 7.92 1.43 -1.93
N PHE A 399 6.99 0.72 -2.59
CA PHE A 399 6.01 -0.15 -1.89
C PHE A 399 6.69 -1.19 -0.99
N LEU A 400 7.76 -1.82 -1.45
CA LEU A 400 8.47 -2.86 -0.70
C LEU A 400 9.03 -2.34 0.63
N ASP A 401 9.57 -1.12 0.62
CA ASP A 401 10.14 -0.46 1.80
C ASP A 401 9.05 0.17 2.67
N ARG A 402 8.08 0.87 2.06
CA ARG A 402 6.99 1.59 2.75
C ARG A 402 5.99 0.68 3.43
N CYS A 403 5.73 -0.51 2.87
CA CYS A 403 4.93 -1.56 3.48
C CYS A 403 5.77 -2.57 4.28
N ASN A 404 7.11 -2.38 4.36
CA ASN A 404 8.04 -3.21 5.11
C ASN A 404 7.91 -4.72 4.83
N HIS A 405 7.61 -5.11 3.58
CA HIS A 405 7.31 -6.51 3.20
C HIS A 405 8.49 -7.48 3.44
N LEU A 406 9.71 -6.94 3.57
CA LEU A 406 10.91 -7.72 3.85
C LEU A 406 11.37 -7.65 5.32
N HIS A 407 10.64 -6.93 6.19
CA HIS A 407 10.99 -6.76 7.61
C HIS A 407 12.46 -6.34 7.84
N LYS A 408 12.96 -5.41 7.01
CA LYS A 408 14.36 -4.98 7.05
C LYS A 408 14.59 -3.79 7.98
N SER A 409 13.66 -2.85 8.03
CA SER A 409 13.79 -1.62 8.80
C SER A 409 12.45 -0.90 8.94
N ASP A 410 11.99 -0.70 10.17
CA ASP A 410 10.75 0.01 10.48
C ASP A 410 10.86 1.53 10.25
N LYS A 411 12.07 2.05 10.00
CA LYS A 411 12.30 3.48 9.77
C LYS A 411 11.76 4.00 8.43
N GLU A 412 11.65 3.12 7.45
CA GLU A 412 11.19 3.47 6.10
C GLU A 412 9.69 3.18 5.90
N GLU A 413 9.06 2.52 6.88
CA GLU A 413 7.65 2.15 6.84
C GLU A 413 6.77 3.40 6.99
N ALA A 414 5.83 3.57 6.08
CA ALA A 414 4.83 4.63 6.13
C ALA A 414 3.61 4.26 5.27
N PRO A 415 2.36 4.45 5.77
CA PRO A 415 1.13 4.04 5.09
C PRO A 415 0.71 5.09 4.05
N VAL A 416 1.63 5.49 3.16
CA VAL A 416 1.42 6.59 2.21
C VAL A 416 0.35 6.25 1.17
N PHE A 417 0.36 5.03 0.64
CA PHE A 417 -0.66 4.57 -0.28
C PHE A 417 -2.04 4.44 0.41
N LEU A 418 -2.06 3.93 1.64
CA LEU A 418 -3.29 3.87 2.44
C LEU A 418 -3.85 5.27 2.75
N LEU A 419 -2.98 6.25 2.99
CA LEU A 419 -3.38 7.66 3.13
C LEU A 419 -4.09 8.16 1.86
N LEU A 420 -3.58 7.83 0.66
CA LEU A 420 -4.30 8.11 -0.59
C LEU A 420 -5.69 7.44 -0.58
N LEU A 421 -5.77 6.15 -0.29
CA LEU A 421 -7.04 5.41 -0.31
C LEU A 421 -8.05 5.99 0.68
N ASN A 422 -7.61 6.35 1.89
CA ASN A 422 -8.43 7.02 2.89
C ASN A 422 -8.92 8.39 2.40
N CYS A 423 -8.06 9.20 1.76
CA CYS A 423 -8.47 10.46 1.16
C CYS A 423 -9.47 10.27 0.02
N VAL A 424 -9.28 9.28 -0.87
CA VAL A 424 -10.23 8.96 -1.94
C VAL A 424 -11.55 8.46 -1.37
N TRP A 425 -11.52 7.64 -0.31
CA TRP A 425 -12.73 7.20 0.40
C TRP A 425 -13.53 8.39 0.92
N GLN A 426 -12.89 9.43 1.48
CA GLN A 426 -13.60 10.66 1.88
C GLN A 426 -14.35 11.32 0.71
N LEU A 427 -13.76 11.30 -0.50
CA LEU A 427 -14.39 11.84 -1.70
C LEU A 427 -15.54 10.95 -2.20
N VAL A 428 -15.38 9.63 -2.14
CA VAL A 428 -16.44 8.66 -2.48
C VAL A 428 -17.63 8.83 -1.55
N GLN A 429 -17.41 9.00 -0.24
CA GLN A 429 -18.48 9.23 0.73
C GLN A 429 -19.21 10.56 0.51
N GLN A 430 -18.47 11.63 0.16
CA GLN A 430 -19.07 12.95 -0.08
C GLN A 430 -19.77 13.05 -1.45
N TYR A 431 -19.30 12.32 -2.46
CA TYR A 431 -19.83 12.36 -3.83
C TYR A 431 -20.07 10.96 -4.42
N PRO A 432 -20.92 10.09 -3.82
CA PRO A 432 -21.07 8.71 -4.28
C PRO A 432 -21.40 8.55 -5.79
N PRO A 433 -22.29 9.36 -6.41
CA PRO A 433 -22.62 9.24 -7.83
C PRO A 433 -21.46 9.62 -8.78
N ALA A 434 -20.41 10.25 -8.27
CA ALA A 434 -19.30 10.75 -9.06
C ALA A 434 -18.26 9.66 -9.37
N PHE A 435 -18.35 8.50 -8.72
CA PHE A 435 -17.40 7.39 -8.80
C PHE A 435 -18.07 6.12 -9.33
N GLU A 436 -17.36 5.40 -10.19
CA GLU A 436 -17.81 4.09 -10.71
C GLU A 436 -17.58 2.95 -9.70
N PHE A 437 -16.68 3.16 -8.75
CA PHE A 437 -16.30 2.19 -7.72
C PHE A 437 -16.77 2.63 -6.34
N THR A 438 -16.87 1.66 -5.43
CA THR A 438 -17.34 1.84 -4.05
C THR A 438 -16.22 1.67 -3.05
N GLU A 439 -16.52 1.85 -1.78
CA GLU A 439 -15.64 1.51 -0.66
C GLU A 439 -15.05 0.10 -0.76
N THR A 440 -15.87 -0.90 -1.12
CA THR A 440 -15.41 -2.29 -1.30
C THR A 440 -14.23 -2.41 -2.25
N TYR A 441 -14.21 -1.61 -3.33
CA TYR A 441 -13.10 -1.61 -4.27
C TYR A 441 -11.82 -1.06 -3.64
N LEU A 442 -11.92 0.00 -2.84
CA LEU A 442 -10.78 0.59 -2.14
C LEU A 442 -10.24 -0.35 -1.06
N THR A 443 -11.11 -1.07 -0.36
CA THR A 443 -10.71 -2.11 0.62
C THR A 443 -9.96 -3.24 -0.08
N VAL A 444 -10.53 -3.84 -1.12
CA VAL A 444 -9.86 -4.91 -1.89
C VAL A 444 -8.51 -4.46 -2.45
N LEU A 445 -8.40 -3.20 -2.89
CA LEU A 445 -7.14 -2.63 -3.34
C LEU A 445 -6.13 -2.47 -2.20
N SER A 446 -6.56 -2.01 -1.02
CA SER A 446 -5.71 -1.97 0.18
C SER A 446 -5.20 -3.35 0.55
N ASP A 447 -6.05 -4.36 0.48
CA ASP A 447 -5.70 -5.75 0.82
C ASP A 447 -4.67 -6.31 -0.14
N SER A 448 -4.81 -6.00 -1.43
CA SER A 448 -3.91 -6.48 -2.47
C SER A 448 -2.44 -6.04 -2.28
N LEU A 449 -2.18 -5.00 -1.46
CA LEU A 449 -0.82 -4.64 -1.02
C LEU A 449 -0.12 -5.80 -0.29
N TYR A 450 -0.88 -6.59 0.46
CA TYR A 450 -0.36 -7.63 1.34
C TYR A 450 -0.65 -9.04 0.83
N VAL A 451 -1.12 -9.18 -0.42
CA VAL A 451 -1.32 -10.48 -1.06
C VAL A 451 -0.19 -10.72 -2.06
N PRO A 452 0.86 -11.48 -1.69
CA PRO A 452 2.04 -11.75 -2.54
C PRO A 452 1.75 -12.79 -3.64
N ILE A 453 0.64 -12.63 -4.37
CA ILE A 453 0.38 -13.34 -5.63
C ILE A 453 0.42 -12.38 -6.82
N PHE A 454 0.17 -11.09 -6.56
CA PHE A 454 0.25 -10.02 -7.54
C PHE A 454 1.58 -9.31 -7.41
N SER A 455 2.24 -9.02 -8.53
CA SER A 455 3.54 -8.33 -8.54
C SER A 455 3.43 -6.81 -8.36
N THR A 456 2.23 -6.23 -8.50
CA THR A 456 2.01 -4.78 -8.67
C THR A 456 2.61 -3.92 -7.55
N PHE A 457 2.54 -4.38 -6.30
CA PHE A 457 2.93 -3.60 -5.12
C PHE A 457 4.13 -4.19 -4.36
N PHE A 458 4.95 -5.04 -5.00
CA PHE A 458 6.05 -5.75 -4.33
C PHE A 458 7.46 -5.29 -4.76
N PHE A 459 7.57 -4.09 -5.32
CA PHE A 459 8.84 -3.51 -5.78
C PHE A 459 8.91 -2.02 -5.44
N ASN A 460 10.13 -1.49 -5.34
CA ASN A 460 10.38 -0.06 -5.08
C ASN A 460 10.53 0.77 -6.37
N SER A 461 10.80 0.12 -7.51
CA SER A 461 10.89 0.77 -8.81
C SER A 461 10.67 -0.22 -9.93
N GLN A 462 10.41 0.29 -11.13
CA GLN A 462 10.33 -0.54 -12.35
C GLN A 462 11.63 -1.33 -12.57
N HIS A 463 12.80 -0.72 -12.32
CA HIS A 463 14.10 -1.41 -12.44
C HIS A 463 14.16 -2.66 -11.57
N GLN A 464 13.75 -2.56 -10.29
CA GLN A 464 13.78 -3.70 -9.38
C GLN A 464 12.82 -4.82 -9.80
N LYS A 465 11.72 -4.48 -10.49
CA LYS A 465 10.77 -5.46 -11.05
C LYS A 465 11.36 -6.19 -12.25
N ASP A 466 12.13 -5.48 -13.07
CA ASP A 466 12.70 -6.00 -14.32
C ASP A 466 13.97 -6.85 -14.12
N THR A 467 14.67 -6.68 -12.97
CA THR A 467 15.88 -7.42 -12.58
C THR A 467 15.62 -8.57 -11.62
#